data_AF-A0A4W5R322-F1
#
_entry.id   AF-A0A4W5R322-F1
#
_cell.length_a   1.000
_cell.length_b   1.000
_cell.length_c   1.000
_cell.angle_alpha   90.00
_cell.angle_beta   90.00
_cell.angle_gamma   90.00
#
_symmetry.space_group_name_H-M   'P 1'
#
loop_
_entity.id
_entity.type
_entity.pdbx_description
1 polymer ?
#
loop_
_entity_poly.entity_id
_entity_poly.type
_entity_poly.pdbx_seq_one_letter_code
_entity_poly.pdbx_strand_id
1 'polypeptide(L)'
;MPNCPASMTLLPPQTKVTLTEDEILSILPDINSTCNLLITLSLLSQPAADYVPLCQYREPVFSSGTPRRLVEKVQAELRAISDEITDRNKKLELPYDYMSPDRIENSAAI
;
A
#
# COMPACT_ATOMS: atom_id res chain seq x y z
N MET A 1 -4.84 1.36 -19.29
CA MET A 1 -4.59 2.05 -18.02
C MET A 1 -3.21 2.70 -18.06
N PRO A 2 -3.10 4.04 -17.91
CA PRO A 2 -1.87 4.77 -18.25
C PRO A 2 -0.88 5.00 -17.09
N ASN A 3 -1.34 5.05 -15.84
CA ASN A 3 -0.48 5.43 -14.71
C ASN A 3 0.57 4.35 -14.34
N CYS A 4 0.22 3.07 -14.46
CA CYS A 4 1.11 1.96 -14.12
C CYS A 4 0.80 0.71 -14.98
N PRO A 5 0.92 0.78 -16.32
CA PRO A 5 0.63 -0.36 -17.19
C PRO A 5 1.53 -1.56 -16.86
N ALA A 6 0.94 -2.75 -16.72
CA ALA A 6 1.72 -3.96 -16.41
C ALA A 6 2.61 -4.45 -17.58
N SER A 7 2.33 -3.99 -18.80
CA SER A 7 3.10 -4.32 -20.00
C SER A 7 2.98 -3.20 -21.04
N MET A 8 3.85 -3.24 -22.04
CA MET A 8 3.82 -2.36 -23.21
C MET A 8 3.93 -3.23 -24.45
N THR A 9 3.13 -2.95 -25.48
CA THR A 9 3.08 -3.80 -26.69
C THR A 9 4.20 -3.48 -27.69
N LEU A 10 4.80 -2.29 -27.60
CA LEU A 10 5.91 -1.85 -28.44
C LEU A 10 7.18 -1.60 -27.63
N LEU A 11 8.31 -1.68 -28.33
CA LEU A 11 9.61 -1.30 -27.78
C LEU A 11 9.67 0.21 -27.52
N PRO A 12 10.49 0.65 -26.56
CA PRO A 12 10.73 2.07 -26.34
C PRO A 12 11.24 2.77 -27.61
N PRO A 13 10.77 3.99 -27.92
CA PRO A 13 11.22 4.74 -29.08
C PRO A 13 12.71 5.07 -28.97
N GLN A 14 13.47 4.83 -30.04
CA GLN A 14 14.93 5.04 -30.09
C GLN A 14 15.32 6.47 -30.50
N THR A 15 14.35 7.26 -30.96
CA THR A 15 14.53 8.65 -31.35
C THR A 15 13.32 9.45 -30.87
N LYS A 16 13.43 10.78 -30.85
CA LYS A 16 12.28 11.65 -30.57
C LYS A 16 11.31 11.56 -31.75
N VAL A 17 10.23 10.81 -31.58
CA VAL A 17 9.15 10.66 -32.55
C VAL A 17 7.91 11.35 -32.00
N THR A 18 7.20 12.07 -32.85
CA THR A 18 5.87 12.59 -32.52
C THR A 18 4.88 11.45 -32.62
N LEU A 19 4.36 11.00 -31.49
CA LEU A 19 3.28 10.02 -31.43
C LEU A 19 1.94 10.73 -31.29
N THR A 20 0.94 10.22 -31.99
CA THR A 20 -0.46 10.58 -31.82
C THR A 20 -1.05 9.91 -30.58
N GLU A 21 -2.18 10.43 -30.09
CA GLU A 21 -2.88 9.83 -28.95
C GLU A 21 -3.33 8.39 -29.24
N ASP A 22 -3.82 8.12 -30.45
CA ASP A 22 -4.23 6.78 -30.87
C ASP A 22 -3.06 5.78 -30.87
N GLU A 23 -1.87 6.21 -31.30
CA GLU A 23 -0.65 5.40 -31.22
C GLU A 23 -0.28 5.11 -29.78
N ILE A 24 -0.37 6.09 -28.87
CA ILE A 24 -0.12 5.89 -27.44
C ILE A 24 -1.11 4.87 -26.86
N LEU A 25 -2.40 4.98 -27.18
CA LEU A 25 -3.43 4.04 -26.72
C LEU A 25 -3.19 2.63 -27.27
N SER A 26 -2.66 2.50 -28.49
CA SER A 26 -2.30 1.20 -29.09
C SER A 26 -1.11 0.51 -28.42
N ILE A 27 -0.25 1.28 -27.74
CA ILE A 27 0.93 0.77 -27.01
C ILE A 27 0.54 0.19 -25.64
N LEU A 28 -0.53 0.71 -25.03
CA LEU A 28 -0.99 0.29 -23.72
C LEU A 28 -1.58 -1.13 -23.74
N PRO A 29 -1.65 -1.82 -22.59
CA PRO A 29 -2.27 -3.13 -22.49
C PRO A 29 -3.72 -3.13 -22.95
N ASP A 30 -4.15 -4.24 -23.54
CA ASP A 30 -5.55 -4.47 -23.90
C ASP A 30 -6.46 -4.48 -22.66
N ILE A 31 -7.77 -4.48 -22.93
CA ILE A 31 -8.80 -4.40 -21.89
C ILE A 31 -8.72 -5.59 -20.94
N ASN A 32 -8.54 -6.82 -21.44
CA ASN A 32 -8.53 -8.02 -20.59
C ASN A 32 -7.30 -8.02 -19.68
N SER A 33 -6.13 -7.71 -20.23
CA SER A 33 -4.89 -7.57 -19.44
C SER A 33 -5.02 -6.49 -18.36
N THR A 34 -5.61 -5.35 -18.71
CA THR A 34 -5.87 -4.26 -17.75
C THR A 34 -6.85 -4.69 -16.65
N CYS A 35 -7.97 -5.32 -17.02
CA CYS A 35 -8.98 -5.80 -16.07
C CYS A 35 -8.40 -6.82 -15.09
N ASN A 36 -7.63 -7.79 -15.58
CA ASN A 36 -6.98 -8.80 -14.73
C ASN A 36 -6.05 -8.14 -13.71
N LEU A 37 -5.21 -7.19 -14.14
CA LEU A 37 -4.33 -6.45 -13.24
C LEU A 37 -5.12 -5.67 -12.18
N LEU A 38 -6.19 -4.97 -12.58
CA LEU A 38 -7.01 -4.21 -11.62
C LEU A 38 -7.66 -5.12 -10.58
N ILE A 39 -8.16 -6.30 -10.98
CA ILE A 39 -8.71 -7.30 -10.06
C ILE A 39 -7.61 -7.79 -9.11
N THR A 40 -6.45 -8.18 -9.64
CA THR A 40 -5.32 -8.66 -8.82
C THR A 40 -4.86 -7.61 -7.81
N LEU A 41 -4.61 -6.38 -8.25
CA LEU A 41 -4.18 -5.28 -7.36
C LEU A 41 -5.27 -4.94 -6.35
N SER A 42 -6.54 -4.94 -6.75
CA SER A 42 -7.65 -4.71 -5.83
C SER A 42 -7.73 -5.78 -4.76
N LEU A 43 -7.47 -7.06 -5.09
CA LEU A 43 -7.49 -8.16 -4.13
C LEU A 43 -6.30 -8.06 -3.17
N LEU A 44 -5.09 -7.89 -3.69
CA LEU A 44 -3.85 -7.83 -2.90
C LEU A 44 -3.72 -6.56 -2.02
N SER A 45 -4.52 -5.53 -2.29
CA SER A 45 -4.53 -4.29 -1.50
C SER A 45 -5.52 -4.32 -0.33
N GLN A 46 -6.33 -5.37 -0.19
CA GLN A 46 -7.26 -5.47 0.95
C GLN A 46 -6.53 -6.02 2.19
N PRO A 47 -6.83 -5.50 3.39
CA PRO A 47 -6.38 -6.13 4.62
C PRO A 47 -6.85 -7.58 4.70
N ALA A 48 -6.04 -8.46 5.31
CA ALA A 48 -6.47 -9.82 5.60
C ALA A 48 -7.72 -9.82 6.50
N ALA A 49 -8.58 -10.84 6.37
CA ALA A 49 -9.80 -10.95 7.18
C ALA A 49 -9.47 -11.03 8.68
N ASP A 50 -8.29 -11.53 9.01
CA ASP A 50 -7.76 -11.66 10.35
C ASP A 50 -6.70 -10.59 10.69
N TYR A 51 -6.79 -9.41 10.07
CA TYR A 51 -5.88 -8.28 10.27
C TYR A 51 -5.49 -8.06 11.74
N VAL A 52 -4.17 -7.95 11.98
CA VAL A 52 -3.59 -7.59 13.27
C VAL A 52 -2.61 -6.43 13.06
N PRO A 53 -2.86 -5.23 13.65
CA PRO A 53 -1.96 -4.10 13.49
C PRO A 53 -0.54 -4.37 14.02
N LEU A 54 0.41 -3.57 13.56
CA LEU A 54 1.81 -3.67 13.95
C LEU A 54 1.98 -3.67 15.49
N CYS A 55 2.76 -4.62 16.00
CA CYS A 55 3.00 -4.80 17.43
C CYS A 55 1.73 -5.01 18.29
N GLN A 56 0.62 -5.45 17.67
CA GLN A 56 -0.54 -6.01 18.38
C GLN A 56 -0.49 -7.54 18.35
N TYR A 57 -1.03 -8.16 19.39
CA TYR A 57 -1.02 -9.60 19.55
C TYR A 57 -2.40 -10.05 20.02
N ARG A 58 -2.98 -11.07 19.37
CA ARG A 58 -4.28 -11.64 19.76
C ARG A 58 -4.16 -12.47 21.02
N GLU A 59 -3.10 -13.26 21.10
CA GLU A 59 -2.78 -14.06 22.26
C GLU A 59 -1.94 -13.26 23.26
N PRO A 60 -2.09 -13.51 24.57
CA PRO A 60 -1.29 -12.86 25.61
C PRO A 60 0.13 -13.44 25.68
N VAL A 61 0.89 -13.32 24.58
CA VAL A 61 2.29 -13.77 24.47
C VAL A 61 3.15 -13.11 25.55
N PHE A 62 2.90 -11.83 25.82
CA PHE A 62 3.57 -11.05 26.87
C PHE A 62 2.59 -10.73 28.00
N SER A 63 2.32 -11.71 28.85
CA SER A 63 1.28 -11.62 29.89
C SER A 63 1.70 -10.81 31.12
N SER A 64 3.00 -10.77 31.46
CA SER A 64 3.48 -10.13 32.70
C SER A 64 4.94 -9.64 32.63
N GLY A 65 5.34 -8.91 33.66
CA GLY A 65 6.72 -8.48 33.87
C GLY A 65 7.20 -7.40 32.91
N THR A 66 8.52 -7.33 32.74
CA THR A 66 9.20 -6.34 31.90
C THR A 66 8.80 -6.40 30.42
N PRO A 67 8.69 -7.58 29.77
CA PRO A 67 8.32 -7.66 28.35
C PRO A 67 6.97 -7.00 28.05
N ARG A 68 5.96 -7.21 28.91
CA ARG A 68 4.65 -6.58 28.77
C ARG A 68 4.74 -5.05 28.79
N ARG A 69 5.48 -4.48 29.75
CA ARG A 69 5.66 -3.02 29.87
C ARG A 69 6.38 -2.43 28.65
N LEU A 70 7.34 -3.16 28.08
CA LEU A 70 8.04 -2.73 26.86
C LEU A 70 7.11 -2.73 25.65
N VAL A 71 6.28 -3.76 25.49
CA VAL A 71 5.26 -3.81 24.44
C VAL A 71 4.26 -2.68 24.59
N GLU A 72 3.73 -2.43 25.80
CA GLU A 72 2.81 -1.32 26.08
C GLU A 72 3.44 0.04 25.73
N LYS A 73 4.74 0.21 25.98
CA LYS A 73 5.49 1.42 25.61
C LYS A 73 5.60 1.57 24.09
N VAL A 74 6.02 0.52 23.37
CA VAL A 74 6.11 0.55 21.90
C VAL A 74 4.74 0.85 21.28
N GLN A 75 3.67 0.21 21.77
CA GLN A 75 2.31 0.48 21.29
C GLN A 75 1.86 1.92 21.54
N ALA A 76 2.30 2.55 22.63
CA ALA A 76 2.02 3.96 22.89
C ALA A 76 2.77 4.89 21.93
N GLU A 77 4.04 4.59 21.64
CA GLU A 77 4.85 5.34 20.67
C GLU A 77 4.27 5.21 19.25
N LEU A 78 3.83 4.01 18.85
CA LEU A 78 3.17 3.79 17.55
C LEU A 78 1.86 4.58 17.43
N ARG A 79 1.05 4.68 18.49
CA ARG A 79 -0.16 5.52 18.49
C ARG A 79 0.18 7.00 18.29
N ALA A 80 1.18 7.51 18.98
CA ALA A 80 1.62 8.89 18.79
C ALA A 80 2.08 9.16 17.35
N ILE A 81 2.79 8.22 16.71
CA ILE A 81 3.18 8.32 15.30
C ILE A 81 1.95 8.33 14.37
N SER A 82 0.95 7.47 14.60
CA SER A 82 -0.31 7.49 13.83
C SER A 82 -1.03 8.84 13.95
N ASP A 83 -1.08 9.42 15.15
CA ASP A 83 -1.71 10.72 15.39
C ASP A 83 -0.96 11.85 14.65
N GLU A 84 0.37 11.86 14.72
CA GLU A 84 1.21 12.81 13.99
C GLU A 84 1.04 12.69 12.47
N ILE A 85 0.99 11.46 11.94
CA ILE A 85 0.75 11.20 10.52
C ILE A 85 -0.64 11.72 10.11
N THR A 86 -1.66 11.48 10.94
CA THR A 86 -3.03 11.96 10.72
C THR A 86 -3.07 13.49 10.66
N ASP A 87 -2.43 14.18 11.60
CA ASP A 87 -2.37 15.64 11.61
C ASP A 87 -1.57 16.23 10.46
N ARG A 88 -0.48 15.56 10.05
CA ARG A 88 0.28 15.92 8.86
C ARG A 88 -0.56 15.76 7.59
N ASN A 89 -1.30 14.66 7.46
CA ASN A 89 -2.09 14.34 6.28
C ASN A 89 -3.27 15.30 6.06
N LYS A 90 -3.84 15.89 7.12
CA LYS A 90 -4.86 16.96 7.01
C LYS A 90 -4.40 18.18 6.21
N LYS A 91 -3.08 18.39 6.06
CA LYS A 91 -2.49 19.54 5.37
C LYS A 91 -2.05 19.23 3.94
N LEU A 92 -2.19 17.98 3.49
CA LEU A 92 -1.77 17.53 2.17
C LEU A 92 -2.96 17.41 1.24
N GLU A 93 -2.79 17.80 -0.02
CA GLU A 93 -3.78 17.57 -1.07
C GLU A 93 -3.96 16.07 -1.34
N LEU A 94 -2.87 15.30 -1.26
CA LEU A 94 -2.86 13.85 -1.34
C LEU A 94 -2.26 13.26 -0.06
N PRO A 95 -3.09 12.75 0.87
CA PRO A 95 -2.64 12.08 2.09
C PRO A 95 -1.75 10.86 1.82
N TYR A 96 -0.76 10.64 2.67
CA TYR A 96 0.07 9.43 2.63
C TYR A 96 -0.15 8.60 3.89
N ASP A 97 -1.05 7.61 3.79
CA ASP A 97 -1.48 6.78 4.93
C ASP A 97 -0.79 5.42 5.00
N TYR A 98 -0.05 5.01 3.95
CA TYR A 98 0.49 3.65 3.83
C TYR A 98 1.44 3.25 4.97
N MET A 99 2.10 4.23 5.60
CA MET A 99 3.03 4.02 6.71
C MET A 99 2.44 4.39 8.08
N SER A 100 1.12 4.57 8.17
CA SER A 100 0.46 4.76 9.46
C SER A 100 0.49 3.45 10.25
N PRO A 101 1.03 3.40 11.49
CA PRO A 101 1.16 2.15 12.25
C PRO A 101 -0.13 1.33 12.41
N ASP A 102 -1.28 1.98 12.47
CA ASP A 102 -2.62 1.39 12.53
C ASP A 102 -3.11 0.79 11.19
N ARG A 103 -2.35 1.00 10.12
CA ARG A 103 -2.58 0.43 8.77
C ARG A 103 -1.49 -0.55 8.33
N ILE A 104 -0.47 -0.76 9.15
CA ILE A 104 0.59 -1.74 8.90
C ILE A 104 0.22 -3.03 9.63
N GLU A 105 0.20 -4.14 8.90
CA GLU A 105 -0.03 -5.45 9.49
C GLU A 105 1.23 -5.99 10.18
N ASN A 106 1.06 -6.77 11.25
CA ASN A 106 2.19 -7.32 12.02
C ASN A 106 3.01 -8.37 11.23
N SER A 107 2.47 -8.91 10.15
CA SER A 107 3.08 -9.91 9.27
C SER A 107 2.64 -9.75 7.82
N ALA A 108 3.35 -10.38 6.87
CA ALA A 108 2.88 -10.50 5.49
C ALA A 108 1.85 -11.64 5.37
N ALA A 109 0.57 -11.28 5.28
CA ALA A 109 -0.55 -12.23 5.29
C ALA A 109 -1.40 -12.24 3.99
N ILE A 110 -1.02 -11.42 2.99
CA ILE A 110 -1.64 -11.35 1.67
C ILE A 110 -0.60 -11.38 0.55
#